data_AF-T1AVD2-F1
#
_entry.id   AF-T1AVD2-F1
#
_cell.length_a   1.000
_cell.length_b   1.000
_cell.length_c   1.000
_cell.angle_alpha   90.00
_cell.angle_beta   90.00
_cell.angle_gamma   90.00
#
_symmetry.space_group_name_H-M   'P 1'
#
loop_
_entity.id
_entity.type
_entity.pdbx_description
1 polymer ?
#
loop_
_entity_poly.entity_id
_entity_poly.type
_entity_poly.pdbx_seq_one_letter_code
_entity_poly.pdbx_strand_id
1 'polypeptide(L)'
;MAKKRNIRATRNRANVERQEHASTPQVKKRGIITWPLYIIFLLLVALYVVTQGSTLSIIFGTLTAFTIIVILVVEFSYSVKDEGLRRNLAEVIIAIVIVVLIWFALRFFLGTSDPIDVVPSCSMLPALQRGDLIVLQGFNLSNVNAPIINVTHSEFSSMENNMSSENLVCMAYINENGIARIGEVVHNGWNVGLFKFVDGRYYPVPSGYQNGNLVKYYCGEKSVKFSNGTVENVAYTTGISVLGHSIYGDMNNTIIVYKTLQSDYFYQLGDAYVVHRIYAVLNVSGDYYALTKGDNNPGLD
;
A
#
# COMPACT_ATOMS: atom_id res chain seq x y z
N MET A 1 11.66 -85.14 -19.41
CA MET A 1 11.12 -85.10 -18.03
C MET A 1 11.99 -84.24 -17.09
N ALA A 2 12.23 -82.96 -17.39
CA ALA A 2 13.07 -82.11 -16.51
C ALA A 2 12.81 -80.60 -16.72
N LYS A 3 11.62 -80.08 -16.34
CA LYS A 3 11.38 -78.61 -16.36
C LYS A 3 10.21 -78.14 -15.48
N LYS A 4 10.06 -78.66 -14.26
CA LYS A 4 8.96 -78.24 -13.36
C LYS A 4 9.33 -78.01 -11.88
N ARG A 5 10.61 -77.99 -11.52
CA ARG A 5 11.03 -77.87 -10.09
C ARG A 5 11.57 -76.52 -9.63
N ASN A 6 11.69 -75.48 -10.48
CA ASN A 6 12.42 -74.25 -10.10
C ASN A 6 11.57 -72.97 -9.87
N ILE A 7 10.23 -73.06 -9.85
CA ILE A 7 9.36 -71.87 -9.64
C ILE A 7 8.92 -71.71 -8.17
N ARG A 8 9.07 -72.74 -7.31
CA ARG A 8 8.66 -72.66 -5.89
C ARG A 8 9.66 -71.92 -4.99
N ALA A 9 10.94 -71.83 -5.37
CA ALA A 9 11.96 -71.19 -4.54
C ALA A 9 11.89 -69.65 -4.56
N THR A 10 11.53 -69.04 -5.70
CA THR A 10 11.48 -67.58 -5.85
C THR A 10 10.25 -66.94 -5.19
N ARG A 11 9.13 -67.66 -5.08
CA ARG A 11 7.91 -67.13 -4.44
C ARG A 11 8.01 -67.04 -2.91
N ASN A 12 8.86 -67.86 -2.28
CA ASN A 12 9.06 -67.81 -0.84
C ASN A 12 9.99 -66.68 -0.39
N ARG A 13 10.96 -66.25 -1.21
CA ARG A 13 11.81 -65.08 -0.87
C ARG A 13 11.03 -63.76 -0.87
N ALA A 14 10.11 -63.56 -1.83
CA ALA A 14 9.30 -62.35 -1.89
C ALA A 14 8.31 -62.19 -0.71
N ASN A 15 7.92 -63.29 -0.06
CA ASN A 15 7.07 -63.24 1.13
C ASN A 15 7.86 -63.05 2.43
N VAL A 16 9.13 -63.47 2.48
CA VAL A 16 10.01 -63.25 3.65
C VAL A 16 10.48 -61.79 3.70
N GLU A 17 10.87 -61.19 2.57
CA GLU A 17 11.22 -59.76 2.51
C GLU A 17 10.01 -58.84 2.80
N ARG A 18 8.77 -59.29 2.50
CA ARG A 18 7.56 -58.55 2.88
C ARG A 18 7.23 -58.59 4.37
N GLN A 19 7.74 -59.56 5.12
CA GLN A 19 7.50 -59.64 6.57
C GLN A 19 8.57 -58.90 7.39
N GLU A 20 9.78 -58.69 6.87
CA GLU A 20 10.82 -57.94 7.60
C GLU A 20 10.60 -56.43 7.65
N HIS A 21 9.75 -55.87 6.78
CA HIS A 21 9.33 -54.45 6.87
C HIS A 21 8.12 -54.20 7.77
N ALA A 22 7.52 -55.26 8.34
CA ALA A 22 6.30 -55.16 9.14
C ALA A 22 6.61 -55.29 10.64
N SER A 23 7.31 -54.31 11.24
CA SER A 23 7.21 -53.94 12.67
C SER A 23 8.46 -53.22 13.22
N THR A 24 8.99 -52.19 12.55
CA THR A 24 9.69 -51.18 13.34
C THR A 24 8.66 -50.52 14.26
N PRO A 25 8.75 -50.67 15.60
CA PRO A 25 7.80 -50.06 16.52
C PRO A 25 7.82 -48.55 16.27
N GLN A 26 6.68 -48.02 15.81
CA GLN A 26 6.47 -46.59 15.66
C GLN A 26 6.64 -45.96 17.05
N VAL A 27 7.84 -45.42 17.31
CA VAL A 27 8.13 -44.69 18.54
C VAL A 27 7.13 -43.54 18.57
N LYS A 28 6.19 -43.60 19.51
CA LYS A 28 5.14 -42.60 19.68
C LYS A 28 5.79 -41.27 20.06
N LYS A 29 6.12 -40.44 19.07
CA LYS A 29 6.69 -39.09 19.25
C LYS A 29 5.81 -38.32 20.23
N ARG A 30 6.31 -38.01 21.43
CA ARG A 30 5.63 -37.13 22.39
C ARG A 30 5.80 -35.70 21.91
N GLY A 31 4.89 -35.24 21.06
CA GLY A 31 4.89 -33.85 20.56
C GLY A 31 4.94 -32.88 21.73
N ILE A 32 5.87 -31.92 21.67
CA ILE A 32 5.88 -30.81 22.63
C ILE A 32 4.62 -29.98 22.42
N ILE A 33 4.06 -29.57 23.54
CA ILE A 33 2.84 -28.79 23.61
C ILE A 33 3.23 -27.31 23.37
N THR A 34 3.35 -26.87 22.11
CA THR A 34 3.69 -25.47 21.75
C THR A 34 2.48 -24.54 21.70
N TRP A 35 1.24 -25.08 21.70
CA TRP A 35 0.02 -24.28 21.62
C TRP A 35 -0.10 -23.13 22.66
N PRO A 36 0.40 -23.22 23.91
CA PRO A 36 0.32 -22.10 24.83
C PRO A 36 1.12 -20.88 24.36
N LEU A 37 2.26 -21.09 23.69
CA LEU A 37 3.06 -20.00 23.14
C LEU A 37 2.33 -19.29 21.99
N TYR A 38 1.61 -20.04 21.16
CA TYR A 38 0.77 -19.48 20.10
C TYR A 38 -0.40 -18.66 20.64
N ILE A 39 -1.02 -19.08 21.75
CA ILE A 39 -2.05 -18.27 22.41
C ILE A 39 -1.46 -16.97 22.97
N ILE A 40 -0.30 -17.04 23.62
CA ILE A 40 0.38 -15.83 24.11
C ILE A 40 0.73 -14.90 22.95
N PHE A 41 1.26 -15.44 21.85
CA PHE A 41 1.54 -14.68 20.64
C PHE A 41 0.30 -13.97 20.10
N LEU A 42 -0.81 -14.69 19.91
CA LEU A 42 -2.06 -14.09 19.41
C LEU A 42 -2.61 -13.02 20.36
N LEU A 43 -2.51 -13.23 21.67
CA LEU A 43 -2.91 -12.25 22.67
C LEU A 43 -2.03 -11.00 22.61
N LEU A 44 -0.71 -11.15 22.47
CA LEU A 44 0.22 -10.02 22.34
C LEU A 44 -0.01 -9.25 21.03
N VAL A 45 -0.29 -9.93 19.92
CA VAL A 45 -0.68 -9.29 18.65
C VAL A 45 -1.99 -8.52 18.82
N ALA A 46 -3.00 -9.11 19.46
CA ALA A 46 -4.26 -8.42 19.72
C ALA A 46 -4.07 -7.17 20.59
N LEU A 47 -3.25 -7.26 21.64
CA LEU A 47 -2.90 -6.11 22.48
C LEU A 47 -2.10 -5.05 21.72
N TYR A 48 -1.17 -5.45 20.87
CA TYR A 48 -0.43 -4.54 19.98
C TYR A 48 -1.39 -3.75 19.08
N VAL A 49 -2.35 -4.44 18.44
CA VAL A 49 -3.35 -3.81 17.56
C VAL A 49 -4.25 -2.86 18.36
N VAL A 50 -4.78 -3.28 19.50
CA VAL A 50 -5.69 -2.46 20.32
C VAL A 50 -5.01 -1.23 20.91
N THR A 51 -3.68 -1.28 21.12
CA THR A 51 -2.91 -0.17 21.70
C THR A 51 -2.17 0.67 20.67
N GLN A 52 -2.47 0.53 19.37
CA GLN A 52 -1.87 1.35 18.32
C GLN A 52 -2.00 2.85 18.63
N GLY A 53 -0.89 3.59 18.51
CA GLY A 53 -0.81 5.01 18.85
C GLY A 53 -0.42 5.33 20.31
N SER A 54 -0.34 4.33 21.18
CA SER A 54 0.21 4.45 22.55
C SER A 54 1.64 3.93 22.63
N THR A 55 2.43 4.40 23.61
CA THR A 55 3.75 3.83 23.94
C THR A 55 3.68 2.34 24.29
N LEU A 56 2.52 1.85 24.73
CA LEU A 56 2.26 0.42 24.97
C LEU A 56 2.37 -0.44 23.71
N SER A 57 2.05 0.10 22.53
CA SER A 57 2.21 -0.63 21.27
C SER A 57 3.67 -1.05 21.03
N ILE A 58 4.64 -0.20 21.39
CA ILE A 58 6.07 -0.52 21.24
C ILE A 58 6.44 -1.70 22.16
N ILE A 59 5.93 -1.70 23.40
CA ILE A 59 6.18 -2.78 24.36
C ILE A 59 5.56 -4.10 23.86
N PHE A 60 4.29 -4.09 23.48
CA PHE A 60 3.62 -5.29 22.97
C PHE A 60 4.21 -5.79 21.66
N GLY A 61 4.63 -4.89 20.76
CA GLY A 61 5.35 -5.23 19.54
C GLY A 61 6.69 -5.92 19.84
N THR A 62 7.46 -5.39 20.80
CA THR A 62 8.73 -5.99 21.25
C THR A 62 8.51 -7.37 21.86
N LEU A 63 7.51 -7.52 22.74
CA LEU A 63 7.16 -8.80 23.35
C LEU A 63 6.70 -9.81 22.28
N THR A 64 5.90 -9.37 21.30
CA THR A 64 5.46 -10.21 20.18
C THR A 64 6.67 -10.73 19.39
N ALA A 65 7.61 -9.86 19.04
CA ALA A 65 8.84 -10.25 18.35
C ALA A 65 9.67 -11.26 19.17
N PHE A 66 9.81 -11.02 20.48
CA PHE A 66 10.50 -11.95 21.37
C PHE A 66 9.79 -13.32 21.45
N THR A 67 8.45 -13.33 21.56
CA THR A 67 7.67 -14.57 21.56
C THR A 67 7.83 -15.35 20.25
N ILE A 68 7.87 -14.69 19.09
CA ILE A 68 8.17 -15.35 17.80
C ILE A 68 9.55 -16.03 17.87
N ILE A 69 10.57 -15.33 18.37
CA ILE A 69 11.92 -15.91 18.51
C ILE A 69 11.89 -17.14 19.43
N VAL A 70 11.18 -17.08 20.57
CA VAL A 70 11.04 -18.22 21.49
C VAL A 70 10.33 -19.40 20.83
N ILE A 71 9.22 -19.16 20.11
CA ILE A 71 8.52 -20.20 19.35
C ILE A 71 9.47 -20.86 18.36
N LEU A 72 10.17 -20.06 17.55
CA LEU A 72 11.13 -20.56 16.57
C LEU A 72 12.24 -21.36 17.23
N VAL A 73 12.82 -20.90 18.35
CA VAL A 73 13.89 -21.61 19.06
C VAL A 73 13.39 -22.93 19.65
N VAL A 74 12.21 -22.95 20.27
CA VAL A 74 11.62 -24.16 20.86
C VAL A 74 11.30 -25.19 19.78
N GLU A 75 10.61 -24.76 18.71
CA GLU A 75 10.26 -25.62 17.59
C GLU A 75 11.50 -26.14 16.87
N PHE A 76 12.46 -25.26 16.58
CA PHE A 76 13.73 -25.66 15.98
C PHE A 76 14.49 -26.64 16.87
N SER A 77 14.62 -26.37 18.17
CA SER A 77 15.32 -27.26 19.11
C SER A 77 14.69 -28.63 19.21
N TYR A 78 13.35 -28.71 19.13
CA TYR A 78 12.65 -29.98 19.13
C TYR A 78 12.79 -30.70 17.80
N SER A 79 12.59 -29.99 16.69
CA SER A 79 12.71 -30.56 15.35
C SER A 79 14.12 -31.11 15.12
N VAL A 80 15.16 -30.44 15.59
CA VAL A 80 16.56 -30.90 15.48
C VAL A 80 16.79 -32.23 16.21
N LYS A 81 16.14 -32.44 17.36
CA LYS A 81 16.26 -33.70 18.11
C LYS A 81 15.54 -34.86 17.45
N ASP A 82 14.45 -34.59 16.75
CA ASP A 82 13.53 -35.62 16.26
C ASP A 82 13.78 -36.01 14.80
N GLU A 83 14.07 -35.03 13.94
CA GLU A 83 14.26 -35.23 12.50
C GLU A 83 15.71 -35.06 12.04
N GLY A 84 16.58 -34.59 12.94
CA GLY A 84 17.96 -34.24 12.66
C GLY A 84 18.10 -32.86 12.01
N LEU A 85 19.16 -32.12 12.38
CA LEU A 85 19.44 -30.75 11.94
C LEU A 85 19.39 -30.57 10.40
N ARG A 86 19.89 -31.56 9.65
CA ARG A 86 20.01 -31.47 8.19
C ARG A 86 18.67 -31.37 7.48
N ARG A 87 17.64 -32.08 7.96
CA ARG A 87 16.32 -32.09 7.33
C ARG A 87 15.58 -30.79 7.58
N ASN A 88 15.54 -30.32 8.83
CA ASN A 88 14.88 -29.05 9.16
C ASN A 88 15.52 -27.86 8.45
N LEU A 89 16.86 -27.83 8.40
CA LEU A 89 17.56 -26.78 7.67
C LEU A 89 17.21 -26.82 6.17
N ALA A 90 17.12 -28.01 5.57
CA ALA A 90 16.68 -28.15 4.19
C ALA A 90 15.25 -27.65 3.98
N GLU A 91 14.32 -27.98 4.86
CA GLU A 91 12.91 -27.54 4.76
C GLU A 91 12.78 -26.01 4.89
N VAL A 92 13.49 -25.39 5.83
CA VAL A 92 13.54 -23.92 5.99
C VAL A 92 14.16 -23.26 4.75
N ILE A 93 15.28 -23.79 4.24
CA ILE A 93 15.91 -23.28 3.02
C ILE A 93 14.95 -23.40 1.83
N ILE A 94 14.28 -24.54 1.67
CA ILE A 94 13.30 -24.76 0.60
C ILE A 94 12.16 -23.74 0.71
N ALA A 95 11.62 -23.50 1.91
CA ALA A 95 10.57 -22.51 2.12
C ALA A 95 11.03 -21.09 1.73
N ILE A 96 12.22 -20.67 2.16
CA ILE A 96 12.80 -19.37 1.77
C ILE A 96 12.97 -19.28 0.26
N VAL A 97 13.51 -20.32 -0.38
CA VAL A 97 13.68 -20.37 -1.84
C VAL A 97 12.33 -20.26 -2.55
N ILE A 98 11.29 -20.94 -2.08
CA ILE A 98 9.93 -20.83 -2.65
C ILE A 98 9.41 -19.39 -2.54
N VAL A 99 9.51 -18.76 -1.36
CA VAL A 99 9.05 -17.37 -1.16
C VAL A 99 9.81 -16.42 -2.10
N VAL A 100 11.12 -16.57 -2.21
CA VAL A 100 11.95 -15.77 -3.11
C VAL A 100 11.55 -15.98 -4.57
N LEU A 101 11.34 -17.22 -5.00
CA LEU A 101 10.90 -17.54 -6.36
C LEU A 101 9.52 -16.95 -6.67
N ILE A 102 8.57 -17.02 -5.73
CA ILE A 102 7.25 -16.40 -5.87
C ILE A 102 7.40 -14.88 -6.01
N TRP A 103 8.22 -14.24 -5.17
CA TRP A 103 8.45 -12.80 -5.25
C TRP A 103 9.06 -12.38 -6.60
N PHE A 104 10.07 -13.10 -7.09
CA PHE A 104 10.66 -12.84 -8.41
C PHE A 104 9.68 -13.10 -9.56
N ALA A 105 8.86 -14.15 -9.46
CA ALA A 105 7.81 -14.41 -10.44
C ALA A 105 6.78 -13.27 -10.47
N LEU A 106 6.33 -12.79 -9.31
CA LEU A 106 5.42 -11.64 -9.23
C LEU A 106 6.03 -10.38 -9.86
N ARG A 107 7.28 -10.05 -9.52
CA ARG A 107 7.99 -8.91 -10.13
C ARG A 107 8.07 -9.01 -11.65
N PHE A 108 8.34 -10.22 -12.16
CA PHE A 108 8.42 -10.48 -13.59
C PHE A 108 7.05 -10.33 -14.28
N PHE A 109 6.00 -10.98 -13.76
CA PHE A 109 4.67 -10.95 -14.38
C PHE A 109 3.97 -9.61 -14.26
N LEU A 110 4.15 -8.92 -13.13
CA LEU A 110 3.53 -7.63 -12.88
C LEU A 110 4.36 -6.48 -13.45
N GLY A 111 5.64 -6.67 -13.77
CA GLY A 111 6.49 -5.64 -14.37
C GLY A 111 6.84 -4.50 -13.40
N THR A 112 6.91 -4.77 -12.10
CA THR A 112 7.25 -3.78 -11.06
C THR A 112 8.30 -4.33 -10.09
N SER A 113 9.06 -3.44 -9.44
CA SER A 113 9.98 -3.82 -8.36
C SER A 113 9.26 -4.25 -7.09
N ASP A 114 8.07 -3.70 -6.88
CA ASP A 114 7.30 -3.79 -5.64
C ASP A 114 5.90 -4.33 -6.00
N PRO A 115 5.73 -5.65 -6.16
CA PRO A 115 4.50 -6.25 -6.70
C PRO A 115 3.30 -6.18 -5.74
N ILE A 116 3.57 -6.00 -4.44
CA ILE A 116 2.58 -5.93 -3.38
C ILE A 116 2.99 -4.78 -2.47
N ASP A 117 2.03 -3.92 -2.11
CA ASP A 117 2.24 -2.79 -1.21
C ASP A 117 1.01 -2.59 -0.30
N VAL A 118 1.09 -1.64 0.63
CA VAL A 118 0.03 -1.28 1.58
C VAL A 118 -0.30 0.19 1.45
N VAL A 119 -1.59 0.53 1.46
CA VAL A 119 -2.05 1.93 1.41
C VAL A 119 -1.62 2.66 2.70
N PRO A 120 -0.75 3.67 2.64
CA PRO A 120 -0.07 4.21 3.82
C PRO A 120 -0.92 5.26 4.57
N SER A 121 -1.81 5.96 3.87
CA SER A 121 -2.54 7.12 4.39
C SER A 121 -4.05 7.07 4.06
N CYS A 122 -4.78 8.10 4.50
CA CYS A 122 -6.22 8.27 4.27
C CYS A 122 -6.56 9.05 3.00
N SER A 123 -5.57 9.36 2.14
CA SER A 123 -5.77 10.22 0.96
C SER A 123 -6.72 9.61 -0.07
N MET A 124 -6.86 8.28 -0.10
CA MET A 124 -7.71 7.55 -1.05
C MET A 124 -9.08 7.16 -0.50
N LEU A 125 -9.48 7.66 0.68
CA LEU A 125 -10.81 7.39 1.19
C LEU A 125 -11.90 7.98 0.25
N PRO A 126 -13.04 7.30 0.08
CA PRO A 126 -13.40 5.99 0.64
C PRO A 126 -12.97 4.80 -0.22
N ALA A 127 -12.31 5.01 -1.37
CA ALA A 127 -12.00 3.96 -2.33
C ALA A 127 -10.99 2.95 -1.78
N LEU A 128 -9.99 3.43 -1.03
CA LEU A 128 -9.00 2.60 -0.35
C LEU A 128 -8.81 3.08 1.09
N GLN A 129 -8.67 2.12 2.01
CA GLN A 129 -8.44 2.36 3.43
C GLN A 129 -6.96 2.16 3.78
N ARG A 130 -6.50 2.88 4.80
CA ARG A 130 -5.15 2.68 5.35
C ARG A 130 -4.99 1.23 5.80
N GLY A 131 -3.94 0.57 5.34
CA GLY A 131 -3.69 -0.85 5.63
C GLY A 131 -4.20 -1.82 4.56
N ASP A 132 -4.96 -1.36 3.57
CA ASP A 132 -5.36 -2.19 2.44
C ASP A 132 -4.13 -2.68 1.68
N LEU A 133 -4.09 -3.99 1.40
CA LEU A 133 -3.07 -4.61 0.57
C LEU A 133 -3.42 -4.39 -0.90
N ILE A 134 -2.49 -3.85 -1.67
CA ILE A 134 -2.64 -3.59 -3.10
C ILE A 134 -1.62 -4.38 -3.89
N VAL A 135 -2.05 -4.90 -5.05
CA VAL A 135 -1.18 -5.56 -6.02
C VAL A 135 -0.86 -4.54 -7.11
N LEU A 136 0.43 -4.31 -7.32
CA LEU A 136 0.90 -3.27 -8.24
C LEU A 136 1.29 -3.89 -9.57
N GLN A 137 0.86 -3.26 -10.65
CA GLN A 137 1.32 -3.55 -12.01
C GLN A 137 2.20 -2.40 -12.50
N GLY A 138 3.25 -2.73 -13.24
CA GLY A 138 4.13 -1.77 -13.88
C GLY A 138 3.35 -0.80 -14.76
N PHE A 139 3.74 0.48 -14.68
CA PHE A 139 3.05 1.54 -15.39
C PHE A 139 3.16 1.34 -16.91
N ASN A 140 2.02 1.39 -17.59
CA ASN A 140 1.94 1.41 -19.05
C ASN A 140 0.87 2.43 -19.45
N LEU A 141 1.28 3.42 -20.25
CA LEU A 141 0.41 4.49 -20.72
C LEU A 141 -0.83 3.99 -21.46
N SER A 142 -0.76 2.84 -22.17
CA SER A 142 -1.91 2.27 -22.87
C SER A 142 -3.05 1.84 -21.94
N ASN A 143 -2.75 1.66 -20.65
CA ASN A 143 -3.70 1.18 -19.64
C ASN A 143 -4.15 2.31 -18.71
N VAL A 144 -3.68 3.54 -18.93
CA VAL A 144 -4.05 4.69 -18.12
C VAL A 144 -5.42 5.20 -18.58
N ASN A 145 -6.40 5.12 -17.67
CA ASN A 145 -7.68 5.78 -17.80
C ASN A 145 -7.57 7.19 -17.21
N ALA A 146 -7.10 8.13 -18.03
CA ALA A 146 -7.13 9.57 -17.76
C ALA A 146 -6.91 10.34 -19.07
N PRO A 147 -7.38 11.59 -19.19
CA PRO A 147 -7.08 12.43 -20.36
C PRO A 147 -5.57 12.67 -20.51
N ILE A 148 -5.06 12.47 -21.74
CA ILE A 148 -3.68 12.83 -22.12
C ILE A 148 -3.73 14.18 -22.84
N ILE A 149 -2.98 15.16 -22.34
CA ILE A 149 -2.96 16.53 -22.83
C ILE A 149 -1.55 16.84 -23.32
N ASN A 150 -1.42 17.24 -24.58
CA ASN A 150 -0.13 17.65 -25.13
C ASN A 150 0.20 19.06 -24.63
N VAL A 151 1.37 19.20 -24.02
CA VAL A 151 1.87 20.46 -23.47
C VAL A 151 3.23 20.75 -24.10
N THR A 152 3.48 22.00 -24.48
CA THR A 152 4.79 22.39 -25.00
C THR A 152 5.83 22.45 -23.89
N HIS A 153 7.11 22.25 -24.21
CA HIS A 153 8.20 22.42 -23.24
C HIS A 153 8.17 23.80 -22.58
N SER A 154 7.86 24.87 -23.33
CA SER A 154 7.79 26.22 -22.77
C SER A 154 6.67 26.38 -21.75
N GLU A 155 5.50 25.80 -21.98
CA GLU A 155 4.38 25.84 -21.04
C GLU A 155 4.71 25.03 -19.78
N PHE A 156 5.26 23.83 -19.96
CA PHE A 156 5.64 22.96 -18.84
C PHE A 156 6.76 23.58 -18.00
N SER A 157 7.84 24.08 -18.61
CA SER A 157 8.91 24.77 -17.89
C SER A 157 8.42 26.06 -17.22
N SER A 158 7.42 26.76 -17.79
CA SER A 158 6.81 27.90 -17.12
C SER A 158 6.05 27.48 -15.86
N MET A 159 5.34 26.34 -15.89
CA MET A 159 4.69 25.75 -14.72
C MET A 159 5.73 25.34 -13.66
N GLU A 160 6.79 24.61 -14.05
CA GLU A 160 7.84 24.16 -13.14
C GLU A 160 8.53 25.32 -12.41
N ASN A 161 8.88 26.38 -13.16
CA ASN A 161 9.51 27.57 -12.59
C ASN A 161 8.56 28.39 -11.70
N ASN A 162 7.25 28.17 -11.80
CA ASN A 162 6.21 28.86 -11.03
C ASN A 162 5.39 27.89 -10.16
N MET A 163 5.99 26.79 -9.68
CA MET A 163 5.29 25.75 -8.94
C MET A 163 4.55 26.29 -7.70
N SER A 164 5.07 27.35 -7.06
CA SER A 164 4.43 27.99 -5.90
C SER A 164 3.11 28.71 -6.21
N SER A 165 2.87 29.09 -7.47
CA SER A 165 1.58 29.61 -7.94
C SER A 165 0.69 28.55 -8.58
N GLU A 166 1.27 27.44 -9.03
CA GLU A 166 0.55 26.32 -9.64
C GLU A 166 -0.06 25.41 -8.57
N ASN A 167 0.63 25.19 -7.44
CA ASN A 167 0.12 24.37 -6.35
C ASN A 167 -0.92 25.12 -5.51
N LEU A 168 -2.20 24.91 -5.85
CA LEU A 168 -3.35 25.49 -5.17
C LEU A 168 -4.24 24.41 -4.56
N VAL A 169 -4.91 24.78 -3.48
CA VAL A 169 -5.90 23.93 -2.79
C VAL A 169 -7.23 24.66 -2.63
N CYS A 170 -8.33 23.91 -2.66
CA CYS A 170 -9.65 24.46 -2.38
C CYS A 170 -9.94 24.35 -0.87
N MET A 171 -10.25 25.48 -0.22
CA MET A 171 -10.59 25.53 1.20
C MET A 171 -11.85 26.35 1.43
N ALA A 172 -12.56 26.04 2.51
CA ALA A 172 -13.66 26.83 3.02
C ALA A 172 -13.10 27.98 3.86
N TYR A 173 -13.71 29.16 3.77
CA TYR A 173 -13.28 30.32 4.56
C TYR A 173 -14.41 31.29 4.88
N ILE A 174 -14.22 32.04 5.97
CA ILE A 174 -15.02 33.21 6.31
C ILE A 174 -14.10 34.36 6.75
N ASN A 175 -14.42 35.58 6.33
CA ASN A 175 -13.70 36.78 6.73
C ASN A 175 -14.48 37.49 7.84
N GLU A 176 -14.00 37.41 9.08
CA GLU A 176 -14.59 38.08 10.24
C GLU A 176 -13.59 39.10 10.77
N ASN A 177 -13.97 40.39 10.76
CA ASN A 177 -13.13 41.49 11.28
C ASN A 177 -11.71 41.54 10.68
N GLY A 178 -11.57 41.19 9.39
CA GLY A 178 -10.28 41.17 8.69
C GLY A 178 -9.42 39.93 8.99
N ILE A 179 -9.92 38.97 9.78
CA ILE A 179 -9.25 37.70 10.04
C ILE A 179 -9.96 36.62 9.22
N ALA A 180 -9.21 36.00 8.31
CA ALA A 180 -9.70 34.83 7.57
C ALA A 180 -9.62 33.59 8.46
N ARG A 181 -10.77 32.99 8.76
CA ARG A 181 -10.82 31.63 9.30
C ARG A 181 -10.91 30.67 8.12
N ILE A 182 -10.08 29.65 8.12
CA ILE A 182 -9.98 28.65 7.05
C ILE A 182 -10.24 27.26 7.62
N GLY A 183 -10.79 26.38 6.79
CA GLY A 183 -11.08 25.01 7.15
C GLY A 183 -11.48 24.19 5.92
N GLU A 184 -11.53 22.88 6.08
CA GLU A 184 -12.00 22.00 5.01
C GLU A 184 -13.53 21.90 5.02
N VAL A 185 -14.15 21.90 6.20
CA VAL A 185 -15.61 21.85 6.36
C VAL A 185 -16.24 23.20 6.03
N VAL A 186 -17.27 23.16 5.20
CA VAL A 186 -18.07 24.34 4.83
C VAL A 186 -19.19 24.52 5.84
N HIS A 187 -19.08 25.56 6.66
CA HIS A 187 -20.13 25.97 7.58
C HIS A 187 -21.08 27.01 6.95
N ASN A 188 -22.25 27.21 7.56
CA ASN A 188 -23.19 28.22 7.08
C ASN A 188 -22.55 29.63 7.06
N GLY A 189 -22.62 30.32 5.93
CA GLY A 189 -22.01 31.63 5.71
C GLY A 189 -20.53 31.60 5.29
N TRP A 190 -19.91 30.42 5.17
CA TRP A 190 -18.58 30.27 4.63
C TRP A 190 -18.62 30.24 3.10
N ASN A 191 -17.52 30.67 2.48
CA ASN A 191 -17.30 30.60 1.04
C ASN A 191 -16.26 29.52 0.74
N VAL A 192 -16.25 28.99 -0.48
CA VAL A 192 -15.19 28.12 -0.97
C VAL A 192 -14.30 28.90 -1.93
N GLY A 193 -12.99 28.82 -1.74
CA GLY A 193 -12.02 29.54 -2.56
C GLY A 193 -10.68 28.82 -2.68
N LEU A 194 -9.81 29.40 -3.51
CA LEU A 194 -8.45 28.88 -3.73
C LEU A 194 -7.48 29.48 -2.72
N PHE A 195 -6.57 28.64 -2.28
CA PHE A 195 -5.49 29.00 -1.36
C PHE A 195 -4.17 28.45 -1.88
N LYS A 196 -3.11 29.21 -1.66
CA LYS A 196 -1.73 28.73 -1.84
C LYS A 196 -1.10 28.44 -0.48
N PHE A 197 -0.24 27.43 -0.41
CA PHE A 197 0.50 27.07 0.79
C PHE A 197 1.92 27.65 0.74
N VAL A 198 2.24 28.55 1.66
CA VAL A 198 3.55 29.20 1.76
C VAL A 198 3.99 29.17 3.22
N ASP A 199 5.18 28.64 3.50
CA ASP A 199 5.79 28.61 4.84
C ASP A 199 4.88 28.06 5.95
N GLY A 200 4.17 26.97 5.67
CA GLY A 200 3.28 26.34 6.65
C GLY A 200 1.90 26.98 6.78
N ARG A 201 1.55 27.97 5.94
CA ARG A 201 0.32 28.74 6.04
C ARG A 201 -0.42 28.85 4.71
N TYR A 202 -1.74 28.87 4.77
CA TYR A 202 -2.61 29.06 3.60
C TYR A 202 -2.96 30.53 3.41
N TYR A 203 -2.87 30.99 2.18
CA TYR A 203 -3.21 32.36 1.79
C TYR A 203 -4.29 32.34 0.70
N PRO A 204 -5.40 33.08 0.86
CA PRO A 204 -6.42 33.15 -0.18
C PRO A 204 -5.83 33.82 -1.42
N VAL A 205 -6.15 33.29 -2.60
CA VAL A 205 -5.74 33.90 -3.87
C VAL A 205 -6.91 34.65 -4.50
N PRO A 206 -6.67 35.84 -5.09
CA PRO A 206 -7.74 36.65 -5.68
C PRO A 206 -8.32 36.02 -6.94
N SER A 207 -9.50 36.48 -7.35
CA SER A 207 -10.06 36.17 -8.67
C SER A 207 -9.07 36.55 -9.77
N GLY A 208 -8.84 35.65 -10.73
CA GLY A 208 -7.86 35.84 -11.82
C GLY A 208 -6.42 35.47 -11.47
N TYR A 209 -6.11 35.02 -10.25
CA TYR A 209 -4.77 34.54 -9.88
C TYR A 209 -4.24 33.48 -10.85
N GLN A 210 -5.12 32.60 -11.32
CA GLN A 210 -4.79 31.48 -12.21
C GLN A 210 -4.67 31.86 -13.69
N ASN A 211 -4.75 33.14 -14.06
CA ASN A 211 -4.78 33.53 -15.48
C ASN A 211 -3.53 33.11 -16.25
N GLY A 212 -2.37 33.07 -15.58
CA GLY A 212 -1.10 32.62 -16.15
C GLY A 212 -0.75 31.16 -15.83
N ASN A 213 -1.57 30.46 -15.06
CA ASN A 213 -1.29 29.07 -14.66
C ASN A 213 -1.57 28.11 -15.81
N LEU A 214 -0.71 27.10 -15.95
CA LEU A 214 -0.95 25.97 -16.83
C LEU A 214 -2.13 25.13 -16.32
N VAL A 215 -2.19 24.91 -15.01
CA VAL A 215 -3.26 24.15 -14.35
C VAL A 215 -4.19 25.11 -13.60
N LYS A 216 -5.45 25.14 -14.00
CA LYS A 216 -6.50 25.95 -13.36
C LYS A 216 -7.43 25.05 -12.58
N TYR A 217 -7.73 25.41 -11.35
CA TYR A 217 -8.53 24.64 -10.40
C TYR A 217 -9.97 25.18 -10.36
N TYR A 218 -10.93 24.26 -10.29
CA TYR A 218 -12.32 24.53 -10.00
C TYR A 218 -12.64 24.07 -8.59
N CYS A 219 -13.03 25.00 -7.73
CA CYS A 219 -13.44 24.68 -6.37
C CYS A 219 -14.96 24.54 -6.27
N GLY A 220 -15.38 23.66 -5.39
CA GLY A 220 -16.77 23.49 -5.02
C GLY A 220 -16.90 22.74 -3.70
N GLU A 221 -18.09 22.20 -3.47
CA GLU A 221 -18.41 21.45 -2.27
C GLU A 221 -18.62 19.97 -2.61
N LYS A 222 -18.21 19.08 -1.71
CA LYS A 222 -18.51 17.65 -1.78
C LYS A 222 -19.03 17.18 -0.42
N SER A 223 -20.16 16.48 -0.39
CA SER A 223 -20.65 15.88 0.85
C SER A 223 -19.81 14.64 1.20
N VAL A 224 -19.21 14.65 2.37
CA VAL A 224 -18.34 13.58 2.88
C VAL A 224 -18.92 13.04 4.17
N LYS A 225 -18.93 11.70 4.30
CA LYS A 225 -19.35 11.01 5.52
C LYS A 225 -18.13 10.72 6.40
N PHE A 226 -18.08 11.31 7.57
CA PHE A 226 -17.02 11.12 8.56
C PHE A 226 -17.16 9.80 9.32
N SER A 227 -16.09 9.40 10.02
CA SER A 227 -16.02 8.13 10.78
C SER A 227 -17.04 8.06 11.92
N ASN A 228 -17.44 9.20 12.49
CA ASN A 228 -18.52 9.31 13.48
C ASN A 228 -19.93 9.17 12.86
N GLY A 229 -20.04 9.03 11.53
CA GLY A 229 -21.27 8.91 10.78
C GLY A 229 -21.91 10.22 10.33
N THR A 230 -21.37 11.39 10.72
CA THR A 230 -21.89 12.69 10.26
C THR A 230 -21.57 12.89 8.78
N VAL A 231 -22.46 13.61 8.09
CA VAL A 231 -22.25 14.02 6.70
C VAL A 231 -22.10 15.53 6.70
N GLU A 232 -20.96 16.04 6.24
CA GLU A 232 -20.71 17.46 6.12
C GLU A 232 -20.26 17.79 4.69
N ASN A 233 -20.49 19.03 4.26
CA ASN A 233 -19.92 19.52 3.02
C ASN A 233 -18.49 19.97 3.28
N VAL A 234 -17.56 19.52 2.45
CA VAL A 234 -16.17 19.97 2.49
C VAL A 234 -15.83 20.71 1.20
N ALA A 235 -14.96 21.71 1.30
CA ALA A 235 -14.34 22.35 0.15
C ALA A 235 -13.47 21.33 -0.59
N TYR A 236 -13.63 21.29 -1.91
CA TYR A 236 -13.03 20.24 -2.73
C TYR A 236 -12.70 20.75 -4.14
N THR A 237 -11.62 20.24 -4.72
CA THR A 237 -11.32 20.47 -6.16
C THR A 237 -12.25 19.60 -7.00
N THR A 238 -13.28 20.22 -7.59
CA THR A 238 -14.30 19.53 -8.42
C THR A 238 -13.79 19.21 -9.82
N GLY A 239 -12.77 19.95 -10.28
CA GLY A 239 -12.09 19.68 -11.53
C GLY A 239 -10.89 20.61 -11.73
N ILE A 240 -10.20 20.41 -12.84
CA ILE A 240 -9.12 21.25 -13.32
C ILE A 240 -9.35 21.64 -14.78
N SER A 241 -8.58 22.60 -15.28
CA SER A 241 -8.43 22.88 -16.69
C SER A 241 -6.96 23.03 -17.03
N VAL A 242 -6.53 22.37 -18.10
CA VAL A 242 -5.17 22.46 -18.63
C VAL A 242 -5.28 22.89 -20.08
N LEU A 243 -4.69 24.03 -20.44
CA LEU A 243 -4.77 24.62 -21.78
C LEU A 243 -6.22 24.74 -22.30
N GLY A 244 -7.19 25.01 -21.41
CA GLY A 244 -8.62 25.13 -21.75
C GLY A 244 -9.39 23.82 -21.79
N HIS A 245 -8.74 22.67 -21.64
CA HIS A 245 -9.41 21.37 -21.51
C HIS A 245 -9.89 21.16 -20.07
N SER A 246 -11.20 21.25 -19.84
CA SER A 246 -11.79 20.97 -18.53
C SER A 246 -11.83 19.46 -18.24
N ILE A 247 -11.35 19.09 -17.06
CA ILE A 247 -11.26 17.72 -16.58
C ILE A 247 -11.87 17.68 -15.19
N TYR A 248 -12.85 16.80 -15.00
CA TYR A 248 -13.52 16.61 -13.72
C TYR A 248 -13.03 15.32 -13.07
N GLY A 249 -13.10 15.24 -11.75
CA GLY A 249 -12.72 14.02 -11.04
C GLY A 249 -13.62 12.85 -11.45
N ASP A 250 -13.02 11.77 -11.94
CA ASP A 250 -13.69 10.51 -12.25
C ASP A 250 -13.12 9.38 -11.37
N MET A 251 -13.99 8.72 -10.61
CA MET A 251 -13.63 7.61 -9.72
C MET A 251 -13.17 6.36 -10.48
N ASN A 252 -13.35 6.32 -11.80
CA ASN A 252 -12.83 5.27 -12.67
C ASN A 252 -11.41 5.57 -13.19
N ASN A 253 -10.86 6.76 -12.94
CA ASN A 253 -9.50 7.06 -13.40
C ASN A 253 -8.49 6.12 -12.73
N THR A 254 -7.38 5.87 -13.41
CA THR A 254 -6.32 4.99 -12.92
C THR A 254 -5.77 5.46 -11.57
N ILE A 255 -5.61 4.52 -10.63
CA ILE A 255 -4.87 4.71 -9.39
C ILE A 255 -3.41 4.38 -9.66
N ILE A 256 -2.51 5.26 -9.26
CA ILE A 256 -1.06 5.12 -9.38
C ILE A 256 -0.42 5.09 -7.99
N VAL A 257 0.65 4.30 -7.88
CA VAL A 257 1.52 4.28 -6.71
C VAL A 257 2.91 4.75 -7.12
N TYR A 258 3.44 5.74 -6.43
CA TYR A 258 4.78 6.27 -6.69
C TYR A 258 5.57 6.47 -5.41
N LYS A 259 6.89 6.37 -5.52
CA LYS A 259 7.82 6.55 -4.40
C LYS A 259 8.01 8.04 -4.14
N THR A 260 8.02 8.42 -2.87
CA THR A 260 8.43 9.76 -2.44
C THR A 260 9.95 9.88 -2.43
N LEU A 261 10.45 11.09 -2.70
CA LEU A 261 11.85 11.41 -2.56
C LEU A 261 12.19 11.67 -1.10
N GLN A 262 13.45 11.45 -0.70
CA GLN A 262 13.90 11.71 0.67
C GLN A 262 13.73 13.19 1.10
N SER A 263 13.70 14.10 0.12
CA SER A 263 13.43 15.53 0.33
C SER A 263 11.96 15.85 0.59
N ASP A 264 11.03 14.94 0.23
CA ASP A 264 9.60 15.20 0.32
C ASP A 264 9.15 15.18 1.77
N TYR A 265 8.21 16.08 2.10
CA TYR A 265 7.63 16.15 3.43
C TYR A 265 6.97 14.83 3.85
N PHE A 266 6.28 14.15 2.93
CA PHE A 266 5.64 12.86 3.18
C PHE A 266 6.65 11.75 3.50
N TYR A 267 7.81 11.74 2.84
CA TYR A 267 8.87 10.78 3.16
C TYR A 267 9.36 10.97 4.61
N GLN A 268 9.52 12.22 5.06
CA GLN A 268 9.94 12.52 6.43
C GLN A 268 8.93 12.06 7.49
N LEU A 269 7.65 11.95 7.12
CA LEU A 269 6.58 11.40 7.96
C LEU A 269 6.52 9.86 7.93
N GLY A 270 7.34 9.21 7.11
CA GLY A 270 7.39 7.75 6.96
C GLY A 270 6.59 7.20 5.78
N ASP A 271 5.97 8.05 4.96
CA ASP A 271 5.21 7.63 3.79
C ASP A 271 6.15 7.51 2.59
N ALA A 272 6.78 6.33 2.45
CA ALA A 272 7.70 6.03 1.34
C ALA A 272 7.01 5.93 -0.03
N TYR A 273 5.68 5.76 -0.02
CA TYR A 273 4.84 5.64 -1.19
C TYR A 273 3.61 6.53 -1.05
N VAL A 274 3.13 7.02 -2.19
CA VAL A 274 1.86 7.75 -2.29
C VAL A 274 0.97 6.99 -3.27
N VAL A 275 -0.28 6.77 -2.86
CA VAL A 275 -1.32 6.12 -3.68
C VAL A 275 -2.32 7.18 -4.05
N HIS A 276 -2.37 7.61 -5.31
CA HIS A 276 -3.28 8.66 -5.78
C HIS A 276 -3.95 8.30 -7.10
N ARG A 277 -5.00 9.03 -7.45
CA ARG A 277 -5.67 8.90 -8.74
C ARG A 277 -5.07 9.87 -9.76
N ILE A 278 -4.88 9.41 -10.99
CA ILE A 278 -4.43 10.26 -12.09
C ILE A 278 -5.61 11.09 -12.58
N TYR A 279 -5.53 12.41 -12.46
CA TYR A 279 -6.52 13.33 -13.01
C TYR A 279 -6.26 13.58 -14.50
N ALA A 280 -5.00 13.79 -14.85
CA ALA A 280 -4.58 14.01 -16.23
C ALA A 280 -3.13 13.55 -16.41
N VAL A 281 -2.74 13.27 -17.66
CA VAL A 281 -1.35 13.04 -18.05
C VAL A 281 -0.93 14.14 -19.00
N LEU A 282 0.15 14.85 -18.68
CA LEU A 282 0.78 15.85 -19.54
C LEU A 282 1.81 15.15 -20.42
N ASN A 283 1.65 15.24 -21.74
CA ASN A 283 2.62 14.77 -22.72
C ASN A 283 3.48 15.95 -23.19
N VAL A 284 4.71 16.00 -22.70
CA VAL A 284 5.70 17.03 -23.02
C VAL A 284 6.70 16.43 -24.00
N SER A 285 6.35 16.49 -25.30
CA SER A 285 7.20 16.00 -26.39
C SER A 285 7.67 14.54 -26.25
N GLY A 286 6.83 13.66 -25.69
CA GLY A 286 7.12 12.25 -25.48
C GLY A 286 7.46 11.89 -24.03
N ASP A 287 7.75 12.87 -23.18
CA ASP A 287 7.85 12.69 -21.74
C ASP A 287 6.47 12.85 -21.09
N TYR A 288 6.14 11.98 -20.13
CA TYR A 288 4.80 11.92 -19.53
C TYR A 288 4.85 12.28 -18.04
N TYR A 289 4.02 13.23 -17.65
CA TYR A 289 3.88 13.68 -16.25
C TYR A 289 2.44 13.50 -15.81
N ALA A 290 2.22 12.87 -14.66
CA ALA A 290 0.88 12.66 -14.14
C ALA A 290 0.52 13.78 -13.15
N LEU A 291 -0.64 14.41 -13.35
CA LEU A 291 -1.27 15.23 -12.32
C LEU A 291 -2.10 14.30 -11.44
N THR A 292 -1.74 14.18 -10.16
CA THR A 292 -2.33 13.18 -9.27
C THR A 292 -3.06 13.81 -8.11
N LYS A 293 -3.99 13.07 -7.50
CA LYS A 293 -4.71 13.52 -6.32
C LYS A 293 -5.34 12.37 -5.57
N GLY A 294 -5.31 12.41 -4.24
CA GLY A 294 -6.10 11.53 -3.39
C GLY A 294 -7.59 11.84 -3.47
N ASP A 295 -8.44 10.80 -3.47
CA ASP A 295 -9.91 10.93 -3.47
C ASP A 295 -10.47 11.77 -2.30
N ASN A 296 -9.69 11.90 -1.23
CA ASN A 296 -9.99 12.66 -0.02
C ASN A 296 -9.08 13.91 0.18
N ASN A 297 -8.26 14.28 -0.81
CA ASN A 297 -7.41 15.49 -0.70
C ASN A 297 -8.17 16.74 -1.20
N PRO A 298 -7.85 17.95 -0.72
CA PRO A 298 -8.47 19.19 -1.21
C PRO A 298 -7.84 19.73 -2.51
N GLY A 299 -6.62 19.33 -2.86
CA GLY A 299 -5.86 19.78 -4.03
C GLY A 299 -5.15 18.64 -4.77
N LEU A 300 -4.45 18.98 -5.85
CA LEU A 300 -3.60 18.06 -6.64
C LEU A 300 -2.16 18.09 -6.13
N ASP A 301 -1.45 16.99 -6.40
CA ASP A 301 -0.01 16.83 -6.26
C ASP A 301 0.67 16.82 -7.64
#